data_AF-A0A354NWM8-F1
#
_entry.id   AF-A0A354NWM8-F1
#
_cell.length_a   1.000
_cell.length_b   1.000
_cell.length_c   1.000
_cell.angle_alpha   90.00
_cell.angle_beta   90.00
_cell.angle_gamma   90.00
#
_symmetry.space_group_name_H-M   'P 1'
#
loop_
_entity.id
_entity.type
_entity.pdbx_description
1 polymer ?
#
loop_
_entity_poly.entity_id
_entity_poly.type
_entity_poly.pdbx_seq_one_letter_code
_entity_poly.pdbx_strand_id
1 'polypeptide(L)' 'MLETMELVGSELWTLPPDDRNDAIYKQHREQSLEKALSDSTESFSRLVSAIKTLEDIDLSDPKR' A
#
# COMPACT_ATOMS: atom_id res chain seq x y z
N MET A 1 -3.17 18.72 -3.18
CA MET A 1 -1.83 18.11 -3.14
C MET A 1 -1.92 16.88 -2.28
N LEU A 2 -1.56 15.71 -2.82
CA LEU A 2 -1.37 14.47 -2.04
C LEU A 2 -0.25 14.60 -0.97
N GLU A 3 0.50 15.70 -0.98
CA GLU A 3 1.63 15.97 -0.08
C GLU A 3 1.24 16.19 1.39
N THR A 4 -0.04 16.34 1.73
CA THR A 4 -0.50 16.63 3.10
C THR A 4 -1.26 15.48 3.79
N MET A 5 -1.36 14.30 3.16
CA MET A 5 -1.94 13.13 3.81
C MET A 5 -0.84 12.30 4.46
N GLU A 6 -0.89 12.13 5.78
CA GLU A 6 -0.16 11.05 6.42
C GLU A 6 -0.70 9.73 5.84
N LEU A 7 0.18 8.89 5.31
CA LEU A 7 -0.18 7.53 4.90
C LEU A 7 -0.37 6.70 6.17
N VAL A 8 -1.52 6.86 6.81
CA VAL A 8 -1.90 6.14 8.02
C VAL A 8 -2.17 4.68 7.65
N GLY A 9 -1.50 3.75 8.31
CA GLY A 9 -1.73 2.31 8.11
C GLY A 9 -0.47 1.44 8.12
N SER A 10 0.73 2.02 8.08
CA SER A 10 1.98 1.28 8.30
C SER A 10 3.10 2.18 8.80
N GLU A 11 3.85 1.71 9.80
CA GLU A 11 5.07 2.38 10.28
C GLU A 11 6.11 2.54 9.16
N LEU A 12 6.05 1.70 8.12
CA LEU A 12 6.90 1.79 6.93
C LEU A 12 6.75 3.12 6.18
N TRP A 13 5.60 3.79 6.29
CA TRP A 13 5.39 5.09 5.65
C TRP A 13 6.04 6.26 6.37
N THR A 14 6.54 6.04 7.59
CA THR A 14 7.33 7.03 8.34
C THR A 14 8.81 7.02 7.98
N LEU A 15 9.24 6.03 7.19
CA LEU A 15 10.63 5.85 6.78
C LEU A 15 10.93 6.57 5.46
N PRO A 16 12.17 7.06 5.25
CA PRO A 16 12.65 7.45 3.94
C PRO A 16 12.47 6.32 2.90
N PRO A 17 12.30 6.64 1.61
CA PRO A 17 12.02 5.64 0.58
C PRO A 17 13.02 4.47 0.54
N ASP A 18 14.31 4.74 0.70
CA ASP A 18 15.35 3.70 0.65
C ASP A 18 15.27 2.77 1.88
N ASP A 19 15.14 3.34 3.08
CA ASP A 19 14.98 2.57 4.32
C ASP A 19 13.70 1.75 4.33
N ARG A 20 12.61 2.32 3.79
CA ARG A 20 11.34 1.61 3.59
C ARG A 20 11.51 0.42 2.65
N ASN A 21 12.17 0.62 1.50
CA ASN A 21 12.36 -0.43 0.51
C ASN A 21 13.26 -1.55 1.05
N ASP A 22 14.32 -1.21 1.79
CA ASP A 22 15.19 -2.17 2.46
C ASP A 22 14.44 -2.96 3.55
N ALA A 23 13.58 -2.30 4.33
CA ALA A 23 12.73 -2.98 5.31
C ALA A 23 11.75 -3.97 4.64
N ILE A 24 11.08 -3.57 3.56
CA ILE A 24 10.20 -4.47 2.78
C ILE A 24 10.99 -5.64 2.21
N TYR A 25 12.16 -5.39 1.63
CA TYR A 25 13.02 -6.46 1.11
C TYR A 25 13.39 -7.44 2.22
N LYS A 26 13.87 -6.97 3.38
CA LYS A 26 14.24 -7.83 4.52
C LYS A 26 13.08 -8.69 5.02
N GLN A 27 11.86 -8.15 5.05
CA GLN A 27 10.66 -8.88 5.46
C GLN A 27 10.29 -10.01 4.49
N HIS A 28 10.51 -9.81 3.19
CA HIS A 28 10.05 -10.72 2.14
C HIS A 28 11.17 -11.52 1.46
N ARG A 29 12.45 -11.34 1.84
CA ARG A 29 13.60 -11.93 1.13
C ARG A 29 13.62 -13.46 1.08
N GLU A 30 12.95 -14.13 2.02
CA GLU A 30 12.86 -15.60 2.08
C GLU A 30 11.59 -16.14 1.39
N GLN A 31 10.71 -15.26 0.91
CA GLN A 31 9.49 -15.62 0.23
C GLN A 31 9.79 -16.17 -1.17
N SER A 32 9.06 -17.23 -1.55
CA SER A 32 9.15 -17.75 -2.93
C SER A 32 8.50 -16.77 -3.92
N LEU A 33 9.00 -16.78 -5.16
CA LEU A 33 8.40 -16.00 -6.24
C LEU A 33 6.90 -16.30 -6.42
N GLU A 34 6.52 -17.58 -6.35
CA GLU A 34 5.12 -18.00 -6.46
C GLU A 34 4.24 -17.37 -5.38
N LYS A 35 4.70 -17.38 -4.12
CA LYS A 35 3.96 -16.75 -3.02
C LYS A 35 3.88 -15.24 -3.20
N ALA A 36 4.96 -14.59 -3.67
CA ALA A 36 4.97 -13.14 -3.93
C ALA A 36 3.96 -12.76 -5.02
N LEU A 37 3.88 -13.55 -6.10
CA LEU A 37 2.90 -13.34 -7.18
C LEU A 37 1.45 -13.56 -6.70
N SER A 38 1.22 -14.59 -5.88
CA SER A 38 -0.09 -14.84 -5.27
C SER A 38 -0.52 -13.66 -4.39
N ASP A 39 0.37 -13.18 -3.51
CA ASP A 39 0.09 -12.07 -2.60
C ASP A 39 -0.17 -10.76 -3.34
N SER A 40 0.59 -10.49 -4.40
CA SER A 40 0.37 -9.34 -5.28
C SER A 40 -1.01 -9.40 -5.93
N THR A 41 -1.39 -10.57 -6.45
CA THR A 41 -2.69 -10.77 -7.13
C THR A 41 -3.85 -10.58 -6.17
N GLU A 42 -3.74 -11.16 -4.97
CA GLU A 42 -4.77 -11.06 -3.95
C GLU A 42 -4.90 -9.61 -3.43
N SER A 43 -3.77 -8.97 -3.11
CA SER A 43 -3.75 -7.60 -2.60
C SER A 43 -4.29 -6.60 -3.62
N PHE A 44 -3.94 -6.77 -4.90
CA PHE A 44 -4.50 -5.95 -5.97
C PHE A 44 -6.01 -6.13 -6.11
N SER A 45 -6.51 -7.37 -6.01
CA SER A 45 -7.95 -7.65 -6.06
C SER A 45 -8.70 -7.00 -4.89
N ARG A 46 -8.12 -7.03 -3.68
CA ARG A 46 -8.68 -6.33 -2.52
C ARG A 46 -8.69 -4.81 -2.72
N LEU A 47 -7.61 -4.23 -3.26
CA LEU A 47 -7.52 -2.81 -3.56
C LEU A 47 -8.61 -2.36 -4.55
N VAL A 48 -8.77 -3.07 -5.67
CA VAL A 48 -9.80 -2.78 -6.67
C VAL A 48 -11.20 -2.86 -6.05
N SER A 49 -11.43 -3.85 -5.20
CA SER A 49 -12.72 -4.01 -4.52
C SER A 49 -13.00 -2.87 -3.56
N ALA A 50 -11.99 -2.42 -2.80
CA ALA A 50 -12.12 -1.28 -1.90
C ALA A 50 -12.39 0.02 -2.67
N ILE A 51 -11.65 0.29 -3.76
CA ILE A 51 -11.87 1.48 -4.60
C ILE A 51 -13.29 1.51 -5.16
N LYS A 52 -13.85 0.35 -5.56
CA LYS A 52 -15.24 0.26 -6.06
C LYS A 52 -16.31 0.62 -5.03
N THR A 53 -15.97 0.61 -3.74
CA THR A 53 -16.89 1.00 -2.66
C THR A 53 -16.82 2.48 -2.31
N LEU A 54 -15.85 3.21 -2.85
CA LEU A 54 -15.66 4.63 -2.60
C LEU A 54 -16.55 5.46 -3.55
N GLU A 55 -17.10 6.56 -3.05
CA GLU A 55 -17.69 7.61 -3.87
C GLU A 55 -16.56 8.47 -4.48
N ASP A 56 -16.82 9.15 -5.60
CA ASP A 56 -15.83 10.04 -6.25
C ASP A 56 -15.30 11.14 -5.31
N ILE A 57 -16.13 11.57 -4.37
CA ILE A 57 -15.77 12.56 -3.36
C ILE A 57 -14.81 11.99 -2.30
N ASP A 58 -14.84 10.69 -2.03
CA ASP A 58 -13.89 10.04 -1.11
C ASP A 58 -12.49 9.91 -1.75
N LEU A 59 -12.41 9.97 -3.08
CA LEU A 59 -11.15 9.98 -3.83
C LEU A 59 -10.57 11.39 -4.00
N SER A 60 -11.39 12.43 -3.86
CA SER A 60 -11.02 13.82 -4.20
C SER A 60 -10.99 14.77 -3.00
N ASP A 61 -11.69 14.46 -1.90
CA ASP A 61 -11.62 15.20 -0.64
C ASP A 61 -10.87 14.41 0.44
N PRO A 62 -9.63 14.78 0.77
CA PRO A 62 -8.83 14.10 1.79
C PRO A 62 -9.35 14.28 3.23
N LYS A 63 -10.43 15.05 3.45
CA LYS A 63 -11.04 15.29 4.77
C LYS A 63 -12.34 14.52 5.02
N ARG A 64 -12.80 13.73 4.06
CA ARG A 64 -13.93 12.80 4.25
C ARG A 64 -13.51 11.52 4.96
#